data_AF-A0A7V9HD89-F1
#
_entry.id   AF-A0A7V9HD89-F1
#
_cell.length_a   1.000
_cell.length_b   1.000
_cell.length_c   1.000
_cell.angle_alpha   90.00
_cell.angle_beta   90.00
_cell.angle_gamma   90.00
#
_symmetry.space_group_name_H-M   'P 1'
#
loop_
_entity.id
_entity.type
_entity.pdbx_description
1 polymer ?
#
loop_
_entity_poly.entity_id
_entity_poly.type
_entity_poly.pdbx_seq_one_letter_code
_entity_poly.pdbx_strand_id
1 'polypeptide(L)' 'VDASRQLAIRPPEVTVVDSTGAGDAFAGALAAAFASDAPIEHALRVAVDAGARAVGHRGAQP' A
#
# COMPACT_ATOMS: atom_id res chain seq x y z
N VAL A 1 -15.02 21.67 -7.91
CA VAL A 1 -14.75 20.26 -7.57
C VAL A 1 -14.75 20.16 -6.06
N ASP A 2 -15.68 19.40 -5.48
CA ASP A 2 -15.67 19.17 -4.05
C ASP A 2 -14.51 18.21 -3.72
N ALA A 3 -13.47 18.74 -3.09
CA ALA A 3 -12.25 18.02 -2.71
C ALA A 3 -12.33 17.40 -1.30
N SER A 4 -13.52 17.28 -0.72
CA SER A 4 -13.70 16.93 0.69
C SER A 4 -13.58 15.44 1.02
N ARG A 5 -13.43 14.54 0.04
CA ARG A 5 -13.30 13.11 0.32
C ARG A 5 -11.86 12.73 0.70
N GLN A 6 -11.61 12.62 2.00
CA GLN A 6 -10.40 12.02 2.55
C GLN A 6 -10.63 10.56 2.92
N LEU A 7 -9.64 9.71 2.65
CA LEU A 7 -9.62 8.32 3.06
C LEU A 7 -8.25 8.00 3.66
N ALA A 8 -8.24 7.41 4.86
CA ALA A 8 -7.02 6.99 5.54
C ALA A 8 -7.21 5.57 6.08
N ILE A 9 -6.26 4.68 5.76
CA ILE A 9 -6.25 3.29 6.25
C ILE A 9 -5.04 3.15 7.18
N ARG A 10 -5.27 2.61 8.37
CA ARG A 10 -4.20 2.29 9.32
C ARG A 10 -3.45 1.03 8.83
N PRO A 11 -2.11 1.05 8.76
CA PRO A 11 -1.34 -0.14 8.43
C PRO A 11 -1.42 -1.20 9.54
N PRO A 12 -1.24 -2.50 9.20
CA PRO A 12 -1.03 -3.53 10.21
C PRO A 12 0.27 -3.27 10.99
N GLU A 13 0.35 -3.78 12.22
CA GLU A 13 1.60 -3.81 12.96
C GLU A 13 2.57 -4.79 12.33
N VAL A 14 3.81 -4.34 12.09
CA VAL A 14 4.86 -5.11 11.44
C VAL A 14 6.20 -4.82 12.11
N THR A 15 7.10 -5.81 12.12
CA THR A 15 8.49 -5.60 12.49
C THR A 15 9.27 -5.11 11.27
N VAL A 16 9.83 -3.91 11.37
CA VAL A 16 10.61 -3.28 10.29
C VAL A 16 12.03 -3.84 10.26
N VAL A 17 12.43 -4.39 9.12
CA VAL A 17 13.79 -4.87 8.83
C VAL A 17 14.51 -3.92 7.89
N ASP A 18 13.86 -3.49 6.81
CA ASP A 18 14.39 -2.56 5.80
C ASP A 18 13.20 -1.88 5.11
N SER A 19 13.17 -0.55 5.04
CA SER A 19 12.04 0.18 4.43
C SER A 19 12.15 0.34 2.91
N THR A 20 13.25 -0.10 2.32
CA THR A 20 13.50 0.02 0.88
C THR A 20 12.39 -0.66 0.08
N GLY A 21 11.83 0.05 -0.91
CA GLY A 21 10.79 -0.46 -1.79
C GLY A 21 9.36 -0.50 -1.21
N ALA A 22 9.15 -0.12 0.06
CA ALA A 22 7.80 -0.10 0.63
C ALA A 22 6.84 0.86 -0.11
N GLY A 23 7.36 1.99 -0.58
CA GLY A 23 6.61 2.94 -1.41
C GLY A 23 6.26 2.37 -2.78
N ASP A 24 7.18 1.64 -3.41
CA ASP A 24 6.96 0.98 -4.70
C ASP A 24 5.93 -0.14 -4.58
N ALA A 25 6.02 -0.96 -3.52
CA ALA A 25 5.04 -1.99 -3.20
C ALA A 25 3.64 -1.41 -2.99
N PHE A 26 3.53 -0.30 -2.24
CA PHE A 26 2.28 0.42 -2.05
C PHE A 26 1.72 0.92 -3.40
N ALA A 27 2.54 1.64 -4.17
CA ALA A 27 2.11 2.25 -5.43
C ALA A 27 1.71 1.20 -6.48
N GLY A 28 2.50 0.12 -6.60
CA GLY A 28 2.22 -0.99 -7.50
C GLY A 28 0.93 -1.72 -7.14
N ALA A 29 0.74 -2.03 -5.86
CA ALA A 29 -0.48 -2.67 -5.38
C ALA A 29 -1.72 -1.78 -5.54
N LEU A 30 -1.59 -0.46 -5.28
CA LEU A 30 -2.67 0.51 -5.52
C LEU A 30 -3.05 0.55 -7.00
N ALA A 31 -2.07 0.70 -7.87
CA ALA A 31 -2.28 0.77 -9.32
C ALA A 31 -2.91 -0.51 -9.86
N ALA A 32 -2.42 -1.69 -9.45
CA ALA A 32 -2.96 -2.98 -9.87
C ALA A 32 -4.41 -3.18 -9.41
N ALA A 33 -4.72 -2.89 -8.14
CA ALA A 33 -6.08 -3.03 -7.61
C ALA A 33 -7.04 -2.02 -8.25
N PHE A 34 -6.61 -0.78 -8.45
CA PHE A 34 -7.43 0.25 -9.09
C PHE A 34 -7.69 -0.06 -10.57
N ALA A 35 -6.69 -0.56 -11.30
CA ALA A 35 -6.84 -1.01 -12.68
C ALA A 35 -7.76 -2.23 -12.84
N SER A 36 -8.04 -2.96 -11.74
CA SER A 36 -8.96 -4.09 -11.70
C SER A 36 -10.41 -3.66 -11.40
N ASP A 37 -10.75 -2.38 -11.58
CA ASP A 37 -12.04 -1.76 -11.24
C ASP A 37 -12.45 -1.94 -9.77
N ALA A 38 -11.48 -2.17 -8.86
CA ALA A 38 -11.77 -2.26 -7.44
C ALA A 38 -12.16 -0.89 -6.87
N PRO A 39 -13.10 -0.82 -5.91
CA PRO A 39 -13.38 0.42 -5.19
C PRO A 39 -12.10 1.00 -4.58
N ILE A 40 -11.93 2.32 -4.66
CA ILE A 40 -10.71 3.02 -4.17
C ILE A 40 -10.35 2.67 -2.72
N GLU A 41 -11.35 2.42 -1.87
CA GLU A 41 -11.10 2.00 -0.49
C GLU A 41 -10.50 0.60 -0.39
N HIS A 42 -10.94 -0.33 -1.23
CA HIS A 42 -10.35 -1.66 -1.30
C HIS A 42 -8.93 -1.58 -1.84
N ALA A 43 -8.72 -0.84 -2.94
CA ALA A 43 -7.39 -0.65 -3.52
C ALA A 43 -6.41 -0.04 -2.51
N LEU A 44 -6.86 0.94 -1.72
CA LEU A 44 -6.03 1.56 -0.68
C LEU A 44 -5.70 0.59 0.46
N ARG A 45 -6.63 -0.27 0.88
CA ARG A 45 -6.35 -1.31 1.89
C ARG A 45 -5.30 -2.31 1.41
N VAL A 46 -5.39 -2.76 0.15
CA VAL A 46 -4.40 -3.66 -0.46
C VAL A 46 -3.03 -2.98 -0.55
N ALA A 47 -2.98 -1.72 -0.97
CA ALA A 47 -1.75 -0.95 -1.05
C ALA A 47 -1.06 -0.78 0.31
N VAL A 48 -1.84 -0.45 1.35
CA VAL A 48 -1.31 -0.30 2.72
C VAL A 48 -0.77 -1.62 3.25
N ASP A 49 -1.47 -2.75 3.03
CA ASP A 49 -0.98 -4.07 3.45
C ASP A 49 0.30 -4.47 2.70
N ALA A 50 0.38 -4.21 1.38
CA ALA A 50 1.56 -4.49 0.58
C ALA A 50 2.79 -3.69 1.05
N GLY A 51 2.65 -2.38 1.25
CA GLY A 51 3.73 -1.52 1.75
C GLY A 51 4.17 -1.92 3.17
N ALA A 52 3.22 -2.25 4.05
CA ALA A 52 3.53 -2.69 5.41
C ALA A 52 4.23 -4.06 5.44
N ARG A 53 3.92 -4.98 4.53
CA ARG A 53 4.62 -6.28 4.49
C ARG A 53 6.02 -6.17 3.86
N ALA A 54 6.19 -5.28 2.90
CA ALA A 54 7.47 -5.09 2.20
C ALA A 54 8.60 -4.75 3.17
N VAL A 55 8.32 -4.00 4.25
CA VAL A 55 9.37 -3.60 5.20
C VAL A 55 9.92 -4.74 6.05
N GLY A 56 9.26 -5.90 6.06
CA GLY A 56 9.64 -7.05 6.88
C GLY A 56 10.82 -7.85 6.31
N HIS A 57 11.30 -7.51 5.11
CA HIS A 57 12.36 -8.22 4.38
C HIS A 57 13.41 -7.22 3.90
N ARG A 58 14.62 -7.69 3.57
CA ARG A 58 15.68 -6.82 3.02
C ARG A 58 15.44 -6.55 1.53
N GLY A 59 15.61 -5.30 1.11
CA GLY A 59 15.48 -4.88 -0.29
C GLY A 59 14.03 -4.65 -0.74
N ALA A 60 13.88 -4.10 -1.96
CA ALA A 60 12.57 -3.81 -2.55
C ALA A 60 11.80 -5.06 -3.03
N GLN A 61 12.51 -6.19 -3.20
CA GLN A 61 11.99 -7.53 -3.48
C GLN A 61 13.07 -8.54 -3.05
N PRO A 62 12.71 -9.79 -2.66
CA PRO A 62 13.68 -10.89 -2.67
C PRO A 62 14.29 -11.10 -4.06
#